data_AF-A0A7S3FTE8-F1
#
_entry.id   AF-A0A7S3FTE8-F1
#
_cell.length_a   1.000
_cell.length_b   1.000
_cell.length_c   1.000
_cell.angle_alpha   90.00
_cell.angle_beta   90.00
_cell.angle_gamma   90.00
#
_symmetry.space_group_name_H-M   'P 1'
#
loop_
_entity.id
_entity.type
_entity.pdbx_description
1 polymer ?
#
loop_
_entity_poly.entity_id
_entity_poly.type
_entity_poly.pdbx_seq_one_letter_code
_entity_poly.pdbx_strand_id
1 'polypeptide(L)'
;MTREFYEEGIDNSGKGALVLIQGSGEVRPGQWTRSVCINANMELGSMLPQVDWAVNQQKMAVIILNPNQTRDAQTREPIPLNGTSGEHCLHVWKNYVLSKGFKHVEIIAHSAGGSSLCQ
;
A
#
# COMPACT_ATOMS: atom_id res chain seq x y z
N MET A 1 10.36 -4.48 12.39
CA MET A 1 9.00 -4.89 12.84
C MET A 1 7.93 -4.03 12.17
N THR A 2 7.49 -4.43 10.97
CA THR A 2 6.30 -3.88 10.32
C THR A 2 5.09 -4.44 11.07
N ARG A 3 4.39 -3.62 11.86
CA ARG A 3 3.08 -4.02 12.38
C ARG A 3 2.08 -3.83 11.26
N GLU A 4 1.73 -4.92 10.60
CA GLU A 4 0.62 -4.96 9.64
C GLU A 4 -0.68 -4.98 10.44
N PHE A 5 -1.46 -3.91 10.35
CA PHE A 5 -2.82 -3.89 10.89
C PHE A 5 -3.71 -4.63 9.89
N TYR A 6 -3.91 -5.93 10.11
CA TYR A 6 -4.88 -6.74 9.39
C TYR A 6 -5.86 -7.33 10.40
N GLU A 7 -7.16 -7.20 10.15
CA GLU A 7 -8.17 -7.93 10.91
C GLU A 7 -8.26 -9.36 10.35
N GLU A 8 -7.72 -10.33 11.08
CA GLU A 8 -7.89 -11.75 10.77
C GLU A 8 -9.37 -12.14 10.77
N GLY A 9 -9.80 -12.89 9.74
CA GLY A 9 -11.15 -13.47 9.69
C GLY A 9 -12.20 -12.71 8.87
N ILE A 10 -11.87 -11.60 8.18
CA ILE A 10 -12.82 -10.96 7.28
C ILE A 10 -12.93 -11.78 5.98
N ASP A 11 -14.06 -12.46 5.81
CA ASP A 11 -14.52 -12.87 4.49
C ASP A 11 -14.76 -11.61 3.64
N ASN A 12 -13.88 -11.38 2.66
CA ASN A 12 -13.97 -10.27 1.73
C ASN A 12 -14.79 -10.62 0.47
N SER A 13 -15.44 -11.79 0.46
CA SER A 13 -16.32 -12.20 -0.64
C SER A 13 -17.38 -11.12 -0.89
N GLY A 14 -17.35 -10.54 -2.10
CA GLY A 14 -18.26 -9.48 -2.51
C GLY A 14 -17.78 -8.03 -2.31
N LYS A 15 -16.66 -7.79 -1.61
CA LYS A 15 -16.07 -6.45 -1.45
C LYS A 15 -15.06 -6.12 -2.55
N GLY A 16 -14.92 -4.84 -2.89
CA GLY A 16 -13.79 -4.32 -3.67
C GLY A 16 -12.56 -4.08 -2.79
N ALA A 17 -11.39 -3.97 -3.40
CA ALA A 17 -10.16 -3.56 -2.72
C ALA A 17 -9.51 -2.36 -3.41
N LEU A 18 -9.04 -1.40 -2.62
CA LEU A 18 -8.21 -0.29 -3.08
C LEU A 18 -6.77 -0.52 -2.64
N VAL A 19 -5.86 -0.62 -3.61
CA VAL A 19 -4.43 -0.79 -3.41
C VAL A 19 -3.72 0.53 -3.64
N LEU A 20 -2.99 1.02 -2.63
CA LEU A 20 -2.28 2.29 -2.66
C LEU A 20 -0.78 2.06 -2.61
N ILE A 21 -0.05 2.60 -3.59
CA ILE A 21 1.40 2.42 -3.73
C ILE A 21 2.08 3.78 -3.86
N GLN A 22 2.89 4.11 -2.85
CA GLN A 22 3.70 5.33 -2.84
C GLN A 22 4.80 5.34 -3.92
N GLY A 23 5.36 6.52 -4.19
CA GLY A 23 6.58 6.68 -4.99
C GLY A 23 7.85 6.28 -4.25
N SER A 24 9.00 6.36 -4.92
CA SER A 24 10.31 6.06 -4.33
C SER A 24 10.84 7.21 -3.46
N GLY A 25 11.89 6.93 -2.69
CA GLY A 25 12.60 7.93 -1.89
C GLY A 25 12.09 8.04 -0.45
N GLU A 26 12.02 9.27 0.06
CA GLU A 26 11.77 9.54 1.48
C GLU A 26 10.28 9.55 1.89
N VAL A 27 9.37 9.23 0.97
CA VAL A 27 7.96 9.05 1.31
C VAL A 27 7.74 7.71 2.05
N ARG A 28 6.76 7.71 2.94
CA ARG A 28 6.36 6.59 3.79
C ARG A 28 4.90 6.22 3.51
N PRO A 29 4.49 4.98 3.78
CA PRO A 29 3.17 4.48 3.41
C PRO A 29 2.11 5.40 4.02
N GLY A 30 1.12 5.78 3.22
CA GLY A 30 0.14 6.81 3.60
C GLY A 30 0.47 8.20 3.05
N GLN A 31 1.62 8.44 2.43
CA GLN A 31 2.00 9.75 1.89
C GLN A 31 2.21 9.73 0.38
N TRP A 32 1.70 10.75 -0.31
CA TRP A 32 2.05 11.03 -1.69
C TRP A 32 3.29 11.90 -1.79
N THR A 33 3.40 12.93 -0.94
CA THR A 33 4.56 13.84 -0.95
C THR A 33 4.74 14.56 0.39
N ARG A 34 5.97 14.57 0.92
CA ARG A 34 6.32 15.27 2.17
C ARG A 34 6.09 16.78 2.09
N SER A 35 6.51 17.42 0.99
CA SER A 35 6.40 18.87 0.83
C SER A 35 4.95 19.34 0.84
N VAL A 36 4.04 18.61 0.21
CA VAL A 36 2.61 18.94 0.22
C VAL A 36 2.00 18.73 1.60
N CYS A 37 2.35 17.64 2.31
CA CYS A 37 1.93 17.45 3.70
C CYS A 37 2.33 18.61 4.61
N ILE A 38 3.55 19.14 4.45
CA ILE A 38 4.11 20.21 5.31
C ILE A 38 3.59 21.58 4.88
N ASN A 39 3.59 21.87 3.59
CA ASN A 39 3.37 23.23 3.07
C ASN A 39 1.91 23.52 2.71
N ALA A 40 1.07 22.50 2.52
CA ALA A 40 -0.34 22.67 2.22
C ALA A 40 -1.19 22.05 3.32
N ASN A 41 -1.35 20.72 3.31
CA ASN A 41 -2.05 19.97 4.35
C ASN A 41 -1.92 18.45 4.10
N MET A 42 -2.35 17.67 5.09
CA MET A 42 -2.41 16.22 5.00
C MET A 42 -3.44 15.71 3.99
N GLU A 43 -4.52 16.44 3.75
CA GLU A 43 -5.56 16.02 2.80
C GLU A 43 -4.99 15.90 1.38
N LEU A 44 -4.24 16.91 0.93
CA LEU A 44 -3.61 16.93 -0.40
C LEU A 44 -2.33 16.08 -0.47
N GLY A 45 -1.57 16.00 0.62
CA GLY A 45 -0.26 15.36 0.62
C GLY A 45 -0.28 13.85 0.93
N SER A 46 -1.41 13.32 1.38
CA SER A 46 -1.52 11.95 1.91
C SER A 46 -2.57 11.12 1.19
N MET A 47 -2.57 9.83 1.52
CA MET A 47 -3.55 8.85 1.07
C MET A 47 -4.89 8.94 1.80
N LEU A 48 -5.02 9.79 2.85
CA LEU A 48 -6.20 9.84 3.71
C LEU A 48 -7.51 10.04 2.95
N PRO A 49 -7.63 10.91 1.93
CA PRO A 49 -8.88 11.05 1.19
C PRO A 49 -9.26 9.77 0.44
N GLN A 50 -8.27 9.06 -0.11
CA GLN A 50 -8.51 7.79 -0.81
C GLN A 50 -8.92 6.68 0.16
N VAL A 51 -8.31 6.65 1.36
CA VAL A 51 -8.70 5.73 2.44
C VAL A 51 -10.13 6.01 2.90
N ASP A 52 -10.47 7.28 3.14
CA ASP A 52 -11.82 7.70 3.55
C ASP A 52 -12.86 7.34 2.49
N TRP A 53 -12.59 7.64 1.22
CA TRP A 53 -13.45 7.28 0.11
C TRP A 53 -13.69 5.76 0.03
N ALA A 54 -12.63 4.96 0.12
CA ALA A 54 -12.74 3.50 0.04
C ALA A 54 -13.54 2.92 1.21
N VAL A 55 -13.22 3.30 2.45
CA VAL A 55 -13.82 2.71 3.66
C VAL A 55 -15.24 3.24 3.88
N ASN A 56 -15.42 4.55 3.82
CA ASN A 56 -16.66 5.19 4.25
C ASN A 56 -17.71 5.24 3.14
N GLN A 57 -17.29 5.42 1.88
CA GLN A 57 -18.21 5.58 0.75
C GLN A 57 -18.39 4.28 -0.04
N GLN A 58 -17.30 3.60 -0.39
CA GLN A 58 -17.36 2.40 -1.25
C GLN A 58 -17.42 1.07 -0.49
N LYS A 59 -17.20 1.07 0.83
CA LYS A 59 -17.14 -0.15 1.67
C LYS A 59 -16.10 -1.16 1.15
N MET A 60 -14.99 -0.65 0.63
CA MET A 60 -13.87 -1.42 0.11
C MET A 60 -12.83 -1.72 1.21
N ALA A 61 -12.10 -2.81 1.02
CA ALA A 61 -10.86 -3.05 1.75
C ALA A 61 -9.78 -2.09 1.24
N VAL A 62 -8.84 -1.70 2.11
CA VAL A 62 -7.71 -0.85 1.73
C VAL A 62 -6.41 -1.57 2.02
N ILE A 63 -5.50 -1.57 1.05
CA ILE A 63 -4.18 -2.18 1.16
C ILE A 63 -3.15 -1.11 0.79
N ILE A 64 -2.29 -0.75 1.74
CA ILE A 64 -1.24 0.27 1.54
C ILE A 64 0.12 -0.43 1.51
N LEU A 65 0.85 -0.29 0.40
CA LEU A 65 2.15 -0.93 0.21
C LEU A 65 3.29 0.00 0.63
N ASN A 66 4.38 -0.60 1.11
CA ASN A 66 5.63 0.09 1.41
C ASN A 66 6.81 -0.52 0.64
N PRO A 67 6.85 -0.35 -0.70
CA PRO A 67 7.89 -0.94 -1.55
C PRO A 67 9.29 -0.34 -1.33
N ASN A 68 9.40 0.75 -0.56
CA ASN A 68 10.68 1.40 -0.28
C ASN A 68 11.43 0.75 0.89
N GLN A 69 10.75 -0.06 1.71
CA GLN A 69 11.36 -0.70 2.87
C GLN A 69 11.77 -2.13 2.52
N THR A 70 12.97 -2.29 1.97
CA THR A 70 13.52 -3.59 1.57
C THR A 70 14.44 -4.23 2.63
N ARG A 71 14.72 -3.50 3.71
CA ARG A 71 15.60 -3.94 4.80
C ARG A 71 14.92 -3.73 6.14
N ASP A 72 15.18 -4.63 7.09
CA ASP A 72 14.67 -4.47 8.45
C ASP A 72 15.35 -3.26 9.11
N ALA A 73 14.55 -2.46 9.83
CA ALA A 73 15.01 -1.21 10.42
C ALA A 73 16.04 -1.42 11.55
N GLN A 74 16.05 -2.58 12.19
CA GLN A 74 16.95 -2.90 13.30
C GLN A 74 18.18 -3.67 12.81
N THR A 75 17.97 -4.76 12.06
CA THR A 75 19.08 -5.64 11.65
C THR A 75 19.77 -5.19 10.37
N ARG A 76 19.12 -4.35 9.56
CA ARG A 76 19.54 -3.95 8.20
C ARG A 76 19.63 -5.09 7.18
N GLU A 77 19.23 -6.29 7.59
CA GLU A 77 19.14 -7.44 6.71
C GLU A 77 18.00 -7.26 5.69
N PRO A 78 18.14 -7.81 4.47
CA PRO A 78 17.05 -7.84 3.50
C PRO A 78 15.80 -8.48 4.10
N ILE A 79 14.64 -7.87 3.86
CA ILE A 79 13.36 -8.44 4.27
C ILE A 79 13.02 -9.56 3.27
N PRO A 80 12.77 -10.81 3.74
CA PRO A 80 12.40 -11.90 2.85
C PRO A 80 11.20 -11.54 1.97
N LEU A 81 11.26 -11.85 0.68
CA LEU A 81 10.22 -11.57 -0.32
C LEU A 81 9.91 -10.07 -0.51
N ASN A 82 10.80 -9.20 -0.05
CA ASN A 82 10.77 -7.74 -0.18
C ASN A 82 12.20 -7.23 -0.38
N GLY A 83 13.05 -7.99 -1.08
CA GLY A 83 14.43 -7.57 -1.38
C GLY A 83 14.48 -6.43 -2.41
N THR A 84 13.44 -6.35 -3.25
CA THR A 84 13.19 -5.31 -4.24
C THR A 84 11.75 -4.79 -4.14
N SER A 85 11.49 -3.63 -4.75
CA SER A 85 10.13 -3.07 -4.79
C SER A 85 9.14 -3.95 -5.56
N GLY A 86 9.59 -4.61 -6.63
CA GLY A 86 8.78 -5.58 -7.37
C GLY A 86 8.46 -6.84 -6.58
N GLU A 87 9.45 -7.40 -5.86
CA GLU A 87 9.22 -8.56 -4.97
C GLU A 87 8.19 -8.24 -3.89
N HIS A 88 8.25 -7.05 -3.28
CA HIS A 88 7.24 -6.60 -2.32
C HIS A 88 5.84 -6.59 -2.93
N CYS A 89 5.68 -5.92 -4.08
CA CYS A 89 4.40 -5.84 -4.77
C CYS A 89 3.87 -7.23 -5.14
N LEU A 90 4.73 -8.11 -5.64
CA LEU A 90 4.37 -9.49 -5.99
C LEU A 90 3.96 -10.31 -4.77
N HIS A 91 4.68 -10.17 -3.65
CA HIS A 91 4.37 -10.83 -2.40
C HIS A 91 3.00 -10.40 -1.87
N VAL A 92 2.74 -9.09 -1.83
CA VAL A 92 1.46 -8.54 -1.38
C VAL A 92 0.33 -8.99 -2.30
N TRP A 93 0.54 -8.91 -3.62
CA TRP A 93 -0.45 -9.32 -4.62
C TRP A 93 -0.87 -10.79 -4.44
N LYS A 94 0.10 -11.71 -4.30
CA LYS A 94 -0.18 -13.14 -4.14
C LYS A 94 -0.88 -13.46 -2.82
N ASN A 95 -0.40 -12.89 -1.71
CA ASN A 95 -0.81 -13.33 -0.38
C ASN A 95 -1.98 -12.53 0.20
N TYR A 96 -2.23 -11.31 -0.27
CA TYR A 96 -3.21 -10.40 0.31
C TYR A 96 -4.22 -9.85 -0.70
N VAL A 97 -3.99 -9.99 -2.00
CA VAL A 97 -4.96 -9.57 -3.03
C VAL A 97 -5.63 -10.80 -3.66
N LEU A 98 -4.85 -11.63 -4.36
CA LEU A 98 -5.38 -12.80 -5.09
C LEU A 98 -6.00 -13.83 -4.16
N SER A 99 -5.40 -14.07 -3.00
CA SER A 99 -5.86 -15.07 -2.02
C SER A 99 -7.19 -14.71 -1.34
N LYS A 100 -7.67 -13.48 -1.49
CA LYS A 100 -8.79 -12.93 -0.69
C LYS A 100 -10.11 -12.83 -1.43
N GLY A 101 -10.16 -13.19 -2.72
CA GLY A 101 -11.43 -13.30 -3.46
C GLY A 101 -12.19 -11.98 -3.65
N PHE A 102 -11.48 -10.86 -3.74
CA PHE A 102 -12.11 -9.55 -3.98
C PHE A 102 -12.88 -9.54 -5.31
N LYS A 103 -14.03 -8.84 -5.33
CA LYS A 103 -14.89 -8.74 -6.52
C LYS A 103 -14.27 -7.89 -7.63
N HIS A 104 -13.55 -6.84 -7.23
CA HIS A 104 -12.77 -5.97 -8.10
C HIS A 104 -11.63 -5.36 -7.29
N VAL A 105 -10.57 -4.95 -7.98
CA VAL A 105 -9.40 -4.32 -7.38
C VAL A 105 -9.11 -3.03 -8.13
N GLU A 106 -9.04 -1.93 -7.39
CA GLU A 106 -8.59 -0.63 -7.87
C GLU A 106 -7.19 -0.36 -7.36
N ILE A 107 -6.35 0.27 -8.18
CA ILE A 107 -4.96 0.52 -7.85
C ILE A 107 -4.62 1.98 -8.13
N ILE A 108 -4.07 2.66 -7.13
CA ILE A 108 -3.48 4.00 -7.27
C ILE A 108 -1.99 3.88 -6.95
N ALA A 109 -1.17 4.08 -7.97
CA ALA A 109 0.28 4.00 -7.86
C ALA A 109 0.92 5.33 -8.29
N HIS A 110 1.68 5.94 -7.39
CA HIS A 110 2.32 7.22 -7.64
C HIS A 110 3.77 7.04 -8.12
N SER A 111 4.12 7.62 -9.27
CA SER A 111 5.49 7.63 -9.82
C SER A 111 6.11 6.22 -9.86
N ALA A 112 7.27 5.98 -9.24
CA ALA A 112 7.95 4.69 -9.17
C ALA A 112 7.11 3.55 -8.53
N GLY A 113 6.03 3.89 -7.82
CA GLY A 113 5.04 2.92 -7.38
C GLY A 113 4.41 2.16 -8.56
N GLY A 114 4.21 2.83 -9.70
CA GLY A 114 3.70 2.20 -10.92
C GLY A 114 4.70 1.19 -11.50
N SER A 115 5.99 1.55 -11.56
CA SER A 115 7.03 0.63 -12.00
C SER A 115 7.19 -0.57 -11.08
N SER A 116 6.91 -0.43 -9.78
CA SER A 116 6.98 -1.53 -8.82
C SER A 116 5.84 -2.54 -9.03
N LEU A 117 4.71 -2.10 -9.58
CA LEU A 117 3.57 -2.95 -9.91
C LEU A 117 3.77 -3.75 -11.20
N CYS A 118 4.45 -3.19 -12.20
CA CYS A 118 4.56 -3.77 -13.55
C CYS A 118 5.79 -4.66 -13.79
N GLN A 119 6.55 -5.00 -12.74
CA GLN A 119 7.79 -5.80 -12.84
C GLN A 119 7.56 -7.30 -12.82
#